data_AF-A0A6A4SY63-F1
#
_entry.id   AF-A0A6A4SY63-F1
#
_cell.length_a   1.000
_cell.length_b   1.000
_cell.length_c   1.000
_cell.angle_alpha   90.00
_cell.angle_beta   90.00
_cell.angle_gamma   90.00
#
_symmetry.space_group_name_H-M   'P 1'
#
loop_
_entity.id
_entity.type
_entity.pdbx_description
1 polymer ?
#
loop_
_entity_poly.entity_id
_entity_poly.type
_entity_poly.pdbx_seq_one_letter_code
_entity_poly.pdbx_strand_id
1 'polypeptide(L)'
;MSRTQLWLLASLAFASVTSLVDGSPLKVMSSPNLLRVGTPENIFVECQDCTGGNIKVDINVMNHPTKTKRLATTSVTLNSDNNFQEIGQIRIPVVDFSKDPTLKQYVYLQAQFPDRLLEKVVLVSFQSGYIFIQTDKTLYTPNSKVHYRMFAVTPRMEPVERDDEIQTDASIVIEIVTPEGIILPLDRVSLKSGIHSGDYQLAEIVSPGLWKVVAKFHSNPQQSFSAEFEVKEYGSEMVEAELRGIQIVTSPYTIHFKRTPKFFKPGMSFDVAAKTNDPNILPTRQASATMEALPYKTKTNNYIHIGVDTAELELGDNLKINLNLNRQSNEDTDITYLIMSRGQLVKHGRYRTRGQVLISLIVPITKEMLPSFRIIAYYHQTDTEVVSDSVWVDVKDSCMGSLKLESSRPAPSYEPRRVFVLKVTGDPDATVGLVAVDQGVYVLNNKHRLTQKKAISSFDLLSVKII
;
A
#
# COMPACT_ATOMS: atom_id res chain seq x y z
N MET A 1 -22.21 -23.88 3.61
CA MET A 1 -21.36 -23.74 4.81
C MET A 1 -21.00 -22.28 4.98
N SER A 2 -21.59 -21.67 6.02
CA SER A 2 -21.46 -20.26 6.37
C SER A 2 -19.99 -19.94 6.71
N ARG A 3 -19.35 -19.10 5.89
CA ARG A 3 -18.05 -18.49 6.22
C ARG A 3 -18.34 -17.30 7.13
N THR A 4 -18.22 -17.53 8.43
CA THR A 4 -18.14 -16.49 9.45
C THR A 4 -16.92 -15.60 9.18
N GLN A 5 -17.15 -14.46 8.55
CA GLN A 5 -16.16 -13.39 8.48
C GLN A 5 -16.01 -12.79 9.87
N LEU A 6 -14.91 -13.10 10.56
CA LEU A 6 -14.51 -12.38 11.78
C LEU A 6 -14.07 -10.97 11.38
N TRP A 7 -14.88 -9.98 11.73
CA TRP A 7 -14.60 -8.55 11.52
C TRP A 7 -13.61 -8.05 12.58
N LEU A 8 -12.34 -7.88 12.20
CA LEU A 8 -11.27 -7.35 13.06
C LEU A 8 -11.16 -5.82 12.92
N LEU A 9 -11.71 -5.09 13.89
CA LEU A 9 -11.66 -3.62 14.06
C LEU A 9 -10.23 -3.02 13.99
N ALA A 10 -10.09 -1.79 13.46
CA ALA A 10 -8.87 -1.27 12.85
C ALA A 10 -8.17 -0.06 13.52
N SER A 11 -7.23 -0.29 14.46
CA SER A 11 -6.31 0.71 15.09
C SER A 11 -4.69 0.63 14.94
N LEU A 12 -3.91 1.76 14.85
CA LEU A 12 -2.44 2.18 14.74
C LEU A 12 -1.73 1.66 15.97
N ALA A 13 -0.65 2.24 16.47
CA ALA A 13 -0.24 2.02 17.83
C ALA A 13 0.15 3.36 18.48
N PHE A 14 -0.83 4.21 18.87
CA PHE A 14 -0.52 5.28 19.82
C PHE A 14 -0.10 4.66 21.16
N ALA A 15 1.06 5.08 21.63
CA ALA A 15 1.41 5.13 23.03
C ALA A 15 1.64 6.60 23.37
N SER A 16 0.55 7.30 23.71
CA SER A 16 0.64 8.54 24.46
C SER A 16 0.38 8.20 25.93
N VAL A 17 1.25 8.67 26.81
CA VAL A 17 0.95 8.70 28.23
C VAL A 17 1.07 10.15 28.62
N THR A 18 0.00 10.70 29.17
CA THR A 18 0.03 12.06 29.68
C THR A 18 0.58 12.03 31.11
N SER A 19 1.25 13.09 31.54
CA SER A 19 1.67 13.21 32.93
C SER A 19 0.54 13.87 33.73
N LEU A 20 0.39 13.54 35.01
CA LEU A 20 -0.64 14.11 35.91
C LEU A 20 -0.26 15.50 36.44
N VAL A 21 0.71 16.17 35.82
CA VAL A 21 1.19 17.49 36.23
C VAL A 21 0.79 18.48 35.15
N ASP A 22 -0.07 19.43 35.53
CA ASP A 22 -0.55 20.54 34.72
C ASP A 22 0.63 21.27 34.05
N GLY A 23 0.71 21.24 32.72
CA GLY A 23 1.75 21.92 31.92
C GLY A 23 2.99 21.08 31.58
N SER A 24 2.89 19.75 31.62
CA SER A 24 3.99 18.88 31.21
C SER A 24 4.04 18.67 29.68
N PRO A 25 5.22 18.69 29.04
CA PRO A 25 5.32 18.49 27.60
C PRO A 25 4.80 17.12 27.16
N LEU A 26 3.90 17.11 26.17
CA LEU A 26 3.34 15.88 25.62
C LEU A 26 4.35 15.21 24.69
N LYS A 27 4.68 13.94 24.97
CA LYS A 27 5.57 13.12 24.15
C LYS A 27 4.76 12.07 23.43
N VAL A 28 4.96 11.95 22.12
CA VAL A 28 4.21 11.03 21.26
C VAL A 28 5.18 10.17 20.48
N MET A 29 4.85 8.88 20.39
CA MET A 29 5.46 7.92 19.48
C MET A 29 4.38 7.38 18.56
N SER A 30 4.57 7.48 17.25
CA SER A 30 3.69 6.94 16.23
C SER A 30 4.44 5.95 15.33
N SER A 31 3.82 4.80 15.07
CA SER A 31 4.41 3.73 14.27
C SER A 31 3.34 2.99 13.47
N PRO A 32 3.70 2.31 12.37
CA PRO A 32 2.81 1.37 11.71
C PRO A 32 2.31 0.30 12.70
N ASN A 33 1.03 -0.09 12.60
CA ASN A 33 0.46 -1.15 13.44
C ASN A 33 1.10 -2.53 13.21
N LEU A 34 1.78 -2.69 12.07
CA LEU A 34 2.44 -3.91 11.67
C LEU A 34 3.83 -3.54 11.20
N LEU A 35 4.86 -4.00 11.91
CA LEU A 35 6.25 -3.75 11.52
C LEU A 35 6.75 -4.88 10.64
N ARG A 36 7.27 -4.55 9.47
CA ARG A 36 7.84 -5.54 8.56
C ARG A 36 9.27 -5.87 8.96
N VAL A 37 9.54 -7.16 9.10
CA VAL A 37 10.87 -7.66 9.45
C VAL A 37 11.73 -7.66 8.18
N GLY A 38 12.97 -7.21 8.32
CA GLY A 38 13.94 -7.17 7.23
C GLY A 38 13.84 -5.94 6.33
N THR A 39 12.80 -5.10 6.46
CA THR A 39 12.67 -3.82 5.74
C THR A 39 12.84 -2.63 6.68
N PRO A 40 13.34 -1.48 6.19
CA PRO A 40 13.34 -0.25 6.97
C PRO A 40 11.91 0.24 7.23
N GLU A 41 11.65 0.61 8.48
CA GLU A 41 10.37 1.10 8.97
C GLU A 41 10.55 2.49 9.59
N ASN A 42 9.65 3.41 9.25
CA ASN A 42 9.68 4.78 9.74
C ASN A 42 8.87 4.92 11.04
N ILE A 43 9.53 5.33 12.13
CA ILE A 43 8.91 5.57 13.44
C ILE A 43 9.00 7.05 13.75
N PHE A 44 7.85 7.68 13.99
CA PHE A 44 7.78 9.09 14.32
C PHE A 44 7.78 9.30 15.81
N VAL A 45 8.58 10.27 16.26
CA VAL A 45 8.59 10.73 17.64
C VAL A 45 8.49 12.24 17.67
N GLU A 46 7.76 12.75 18.65
CA GLU A 46 7.67 14.18 18.87
C GLU A 46 7.58 14.54 20.34
N CYS A 47 7.90 15.81 20.58
CA CYS A 47 7.80 16.50 21.85
C CYS A 47 6.97 17.78 21.60
N GLN A 48 5.75 17.82 22.12
CA GLN A 48 4.87 18.99 22.10
C GLN A 48 5.11 19.80 23.38
N ASP A 49 5.07 21.13 23.26
CA ASP A 49 5.37 22.09 24.35
C ASP A 49 6.77 21.95 24.98
N CYS A 50 7.69 21.27 24.30
CA CYS A 50 9.08 21.16 24.74
C CYS A 50 9.82 22.47 24.45
N THR A 51 10.33 23.09 25.50
CA THR A 51 11.16 24.28 25.43
C THR A 51 12.55 23.94 25.98
N GLY A 52 13.61 24.38 25.30
CA GLY A 52 14.99 24.16 25.74
C GLY A 52 15.90 23.50 24.71
N GLY A 53 16.91 22.78 25.20
CA GLY A 53 17.99 22.20 24.40
C GLY A 53 17.63 20.91 23.66
N ASN A 54 18.60 20.38 22.92
CA ASN A 54 18.45 19.19 22.10
C ASN A 54 18.04 17.97 22.94
N ILE A 55 16.96 17.29 22.52
CA ILE A 55 16.44 16.09 23.17
C ILE A 55 16.81 14.89 22.30
N LYS A 56 17.74 14.07 22.77
CA LYS A 56 18.05 12.80 22.13
C LYS A 56 17.00 11.75 22.52
N VAL A 57 16.44 11.07 21.53
CA VAL A 57 15.46 10.00 21.71
C VAL A 57 16.01 8.72 21.10
N ASP A 58 16.13 7.67 21.91
CA ASP A 58 16.56 6.35 21.46
C ASP A 58 15.34 5.46 21.18
N ILE A 59 15.18 5.08 19.92
CA ILE A 59 14.10 4.20 19.47
C ILE A 59 14.63 2.76 19.47
N ASN A 60 14.01 1.90 20.27
CA ASN A 60 14.46 0.53 20.49
C ASN A 60 13.37 -0.46 20.13
N VAL A 61 13.77 -1.59 19.56
CA VAL A 61 12.90 -2.75 19.36
C VAL A 61 13.43 -3.89 20.24
N MET A 62 12.63 -4.30 21.22
CA MET A 62 12.96 -5.36 22.17
C MET A 62 12.17 -6.63 21.84
N ASN A 63 12.76 -7.79 22.14
CA ASN A 63 12.10 -9.07 21.91
C ASN A 63 10.88 -9.25 22.84
N HIS A 64 9.83 -9.89 22.32
CA HIS A 64 8.65 -10.28 23.10
C HIS A 64 8.69 -11.78 23.40
N PRO A 65 8.24 -12.25 24.58
CA PRO A 65 7.70 -11.46 25.69
C PRO A 65 8.77 -10.98 26.69
N THR A 66 10.01 -11.44 26.61
CA THR A 66 10.96 -11.32 27.73
C THR A 66 11.62 -9.95 27.87
N LYS A 67 11.65 -9.12 26.82
CA LYS A 67 12.36 -7.82 26.80
C LYS A 67 13.85 -7.89 27.14
N THR A 68 14.47 -9.06 27.06
CA THR A 68 15.87 -9.28 27.45
C THR A 68 16.86 -8.97 26.34
N LYS A 69 16.42 -9.01 25.08
CA LYS A 69 17.26 -8.78 23.90
C LYS A 69 16.76 -7.57 23.12
N ARG A 70 17.69 -6.64 22.83
CA ARG A 70 17.45 -5.56 21.88
C ARG A 70 17.71 -6.06 20.46
N LEU A 71 16.67 -6.05 19.63
CA LEU A 71 16.68 -6.53 18.26
C LEU A 71 17.21 -5.47 17.28
N ALA A 72 16.80 -4.21 17.49
CA ALA A 72 17.24 -3.08 16.68
C ALA A 72 17.21 -1.79 17.51
N THR A 73 18.00 -0.79 17.08
CA THR A 73 18.05 0.52 17.72
C THR A 73 18.37 1.61 16.69
N THR A 74 17.83 2.79 16.90
CA THR A 74 18.17 4.02 16.16
C THR A 74 18.00 5.20 17.11
N SER A 75 18.65 6.33 16.83
CA SER A 75 18.55 7.53 17.67
C SER A 75 18.23 8.73 16.79
N VAL A 76 17.33 9.59 17.26
CA VAL A 76 17.01 10.88 16.64
C VAL A 76 17.18 12.01 17.63
N THR A 77 17.41 13.23 17.14
CA THR A 77 17.56 14.42 17.99
C THR A 77 16.43 15.39 17.67
N LEU A 78 15.62 15.72 18.68
CA LEU A 78 14.54 16.71 18.60
C LEU A 78 15.08 18.06 19.07
N ASN A 79 14.93 19.10 18.24
CA ASN A 79 15.41 20.45 18.50
C ASN A 79 14.47 21.50 17.91
N SER A 80 14.81 22.79 18.07
CA SER A 80 14.00 23.88 17.51
C SER A 80 13.94 23.86 15.98
N ASP A 81 14.99 23.39 15.30
CA ASP A 81 15.09 23.42 13.84
C ASP A 81 14.11 22.43 13.18
N ASN A 82 13.86 21.29 13.82
CA ASN A 82 12.86 20.31 13.38
C ASN A 82 11.52 20.40 14.14
N ASN A 83 11.25 21.52 14.82
CA ASN A 83 10.05 21.72 15.64
C ASN A 83 9.81 20.61 16.67
N PHE A 84 10.90 20.02 17.17
CA PHE A 84 10.89 18.86 18.07
C PHE A 84 10.10 17.65 17.53
N GLN A 85 10.16 17.44 16.21
CA GLN A 85 9.56 16.30 15.50
C GLN A 85 10.59 15.63 14.59
N GLU A 86 10.68 14.31 14.63
CA GLU A 86 11.59 13.59 13.73
C GLU A 86 11.11 12.15 13.44
N ILE A 87 11.51 11.63 12.28
CA ILE A 87 11.33 10.22 11.90
C ILE A 87 12.65 9.46 12.08
N GLY A 88 12.64 8.46 12.96
CA GLY A 88 13.71 7.48 13.06
C GLY A 88 13.43 6.27 12.18
N GLN A 89 14.36 5.95 11.29
CA GLN A 89 14.29 4.73 10.49
C GLN A 89 14.94 3.56 11.25
N ILE A 90 14.21 2.47 11.39
CA ILE A 90 14.66 1.26 12.09
C ILE A 90 14.42 0.02 11.23
N ARG A 91 15.36 -0.92 11.26
CA ARG A 91 15.26 -2.18 10.52
C ARG A 91 15.34 -3.35 11.49
N ILE A 92 14.28 -4.16 11.53
CA ILE A 92 14.20 -5.32 12.42
C ILE A 92 14.87 -6.52 11.74
N PRO A 93 15.84 -7.21 12.37
CA PRO A 93 16.52 -8.35 11.76
C PRO A 93 15.61 -9.58 11.67
N VAL A 94 15.76 -10.38 10.61
CA VAL A 94 14.93 -11.58 10.36
C VAL A 94 15.32 -12.77 11.25
N VAL A 95 16.58 -12.86 11.66
CA VAL A 95 17.17 -14.05 12.30
C VAL A 95 16.52 -14.43 13.64
N ASP A 96 15.91 -13.47 14.32
CA ASP A 96 15.36 -13.64 15.67
C ASP A 96 13.90 -14.11 15.69
N PHE A 97 13.32 -14.37 14.52
CA PHE A 97 11.91 -14.72 14.40
C PHE A 97 11.69 -16.07 13.70
N SER A 98 10.62 -16.75 14.10
CA SER A 98 10.15 -17.96 13.46
C SER A 98 9.57 -17.65 12.07
N LYS A 99 9.84 -18.52 11.10
CA LYS A 99 9.28 -18.44 9.73
C LYS A 99 7.93 -19.18 9.59
N ASP A 100 7.34 -19.63 10.68
CA ASP A 100 6.01 -20.26 10.69
C ASP A 100 4.91 -19.20 10.42
N PRO A 101 4.11 -19.33 9.35
CA PRO A 101 3.10 -18.33 8.98
C PRO A 101 1.87 -18.33 9.90
N THR A 102 1.69 -19.38 10.70
CA THR A 102 0.56 -19.49 11.64
C THR A 102 0.85 -18.79 12.96
N LEU A 103 2.13 -18.57 13.27
CA LEU A 103 2.57 -17.95 14.51
C LEU A 103 2.56 -16.43 14.40
N LYS A 104 1.65 -15.81 15.17
CA LYS A 104 1.67 -14.36 15.42
C LYS A 104 2.81 -14.03 16.37
N GLN A 105 3.73 -13.21 15.91
CA GLN A 105 4.90 -12.78 16.67
C GLN A 105 4.84 -11.28 16.91
N TYR A 106 5.35 -10.85 18.06
CA TYR A 106 5.25 -9.47 18.52
C TYR A 106 6.63 -8.94 18.90
N VAL A 107 6.75 -7.63 19.00
CA VAL A 107 7.91 -6.93 19.56
C VAL A 107 7.45 -5.81 20.48
N TYR A 108 8.31 -5.40 21.40
CA TYR A 108 8.12 -4.14 22.11
C TYR A 108 8.84 -3.03 21.37
N LEU A 109 8.09 -2.06 20.86
CA LEU A 109 8.64 -0.82 20.33
C LEU A 109 8.70 0.21 21.46
N GLN A 110 9.86 0.83 21.60
CA GLN A 110 10.16 1.77 22.68
C GLN A 110 10.74 3.05 22.12
N ALA A 111 10.34 4.19 22.68
CA ALA A 111 10.99 5.48 22.49
C ALA A 111 11.45 5.98 23.86
N GLN A 112 12.77 5.97 24.07
CA GLN A 112 13.41 6.41 25.30
C GLN A 112 13.78 7.89 25.17
N PHE A 113 12.99 8.75 25.80
CA PHE A 113 13.33 10.14 26.08
C PHE A 113 14.20 10.22 27.35
N PRO A 114 14.91 11.33 27.61
CA PRO A 114 15.79 11.45 28.78
C PRO A 114 15.09 11.22 30.13
N ASP A 115 13.83 11.61 30.23
CA ASP A 115 12.99 11.58 31.44
C ASP A 115 11.85 10.55 31.36
N ARG A 116 11.58 9.97 30.18
CA ARG A 116 10.41 9.11 29.98
C ARG A 116 10.63 8.04 28.93
N LEU A 117 10.10 6.84 29.20
CA LEU A 117 10.00 5.75 28.24
C LEU A 117 8.56 5.61 27.75
N LEU A 118 8.36 5.69 26.44
CA LEU A 118 7.12 5.28 25.79
C LEU A 118 7.30 3.86 25.25
N GLU A 119 6.28 3.02 25.41
CA GLU A 119 6.33 1.62 24.99
C GLU A 119 5.01 1.17 24.37
N LYS A 120 5.11 0.34 23.32
CA LYS A 120 3.97 -0.31 22.70
C LYS A 120 4.32 -1.70 22.20
N VAL A 121 3.39 -2.65 22.37
CA VAL A 121 3.49 -3.98 21.75
C VAL A 121 2.98 -3.89 20.32
N VAL A 122 3.78 -4.33 19.35
CA VAL A 122 3.45 -4.26 17.92
C VAL A 122 3.60 -5.65 17.29
N LEU A 123 2.66 -6.00 16.41
CA LEU A 123 2.72 -7.25 15.65
C LEU A 123 3.78 -7.12 14.54
N VAL A 124 4.51 -8.20 14.25
CA VAL A 124 5.46 -8.23 13.13
C VAL A 124 4.93 -9.00 11.93
N SER A 125 5.42 -8.66 10.73
CA SER A 125 5.11 -9.32 9.47
C SER A 125 6.36 -9.64 8.66
N PHE A 126 6.35 -10.77 7.95
CA PHE A 126 7.47 -11.21 7.10
C PHE A 126 7.31 -10.79 5.64
N GLN A 127 6.48 -9.79 5.36
CA GLN A 127 6.24 -9.32 4.00
C GLN A 127 7.52 -8.70 3.42
N SER A 128 8.23 -9.50 2.61
CA SER A 128 9.54 -9.14 2.04
C SER A 128 9.42 -8.29 0.76
N GLY A 129 8.21 -8.21 0.19
CA GLY A 129 7.95 -7.48 -1.04
C GLY A 129 6.79 -8.07 -1.82
N TYR A 130 6.78 -7.80 -3.12
CA TYR A 130 5.82 -8.31 -4.09
C TYR A 130 6.56 -8.90 -5.28
N ILE A 131 6.09 -10.02 -5.81
CA ILE A 131 6.57 -10.58 -7.09
C ILE A 131 5.42 -10.53 -8.08
N PHE A 132 5.62 -9.83 -9.19
CA PHE A 132 4.71 -9.84 -10.33
C PHE A 132 5.27 -10.75 -11.40
N ILE A 133 4.47 -11.70 -11.86
CA ILE A 133 4.88 -12.66 -12.88
C ILE A 133 4.13 -12.33 -14.16
N GLN A 134 4.88 -12.26 -15.26
CA GLN A 134 4.35 -12.02 -16.61
C GLN A 134 4.82 -13.14 -17.52
N THR A 135 3.89 -13.88 -18.10
CA THR A 135 4.15 -14.80 -19.21
C THR A 135 4.05 -14.05 -20.55
N ASP A 136 4.71 -14.54 -21.59
CA ASP A 136 4.61 -13.96 -22.94
C ASP A 136 3.20 -14.12 -23.51
N LYS A 137 2.55 -15.26 -23.25
CA LYS A 137 1.19 -15.57 -23.68
C LYS A 137 0.38 -16.08 -22.49
N THR A 138 -0.94 -16.03 -22.60
CA THR A 138 -1.87 -16.58 -21.59
C THR A 138 -2.37 -17.98 -21.94
N LEU A 139 -2.06 -18.45 -23.16
CA LEU A 139 -2.52 -19.71 -23.73
C LEU A 139 -1.39 -20.35 -24.55
N TYR A 140 -1.17 -21.66 -24.35
CA TYR A 140 -0.10 -22.44 -24.98
C TYR A 140 -0.62 -23.76 -25.52
N THR A 141 0.09 -24.32 -26.50
CA THR A 141 -0.08 -25.71 -26.98
C THR A 141 0.94 -26.64 -26.33
N PRO A 142 0.70 -27.96 -26.34
CA PRO A 142 1.75 -28.95 -26.08
C PRO A 142 3.01 -28.69 -26.91
N ASN A 143 4.17 -29.08 -26.38
CA ASN A 143 5.49 -28.83 -26.96
C ASN A 143 5.88 -27.34 -27.15
N SER A 144 5.05 -26.39 -26.69
CA SER A 144 5.42 -24.97 -26.68
C SER A 144 6.37 -24.64 -25.54
N LYS A 145 7.20 -23.62 -25.77
CA LYS A 145 8.02 -23.01 -24.73
C LYS A 145 7.25 -21.84 -24.09
N VAL A 146 7.10 -21.89 -22.77
CA VAL A 146 6.50 -20.85 -21.94
C VAL A 146 7.59 -19.87 -21.56
N HIS A 147 7.58 -18.67 -22.11
CA HIS A 147 8.50 -17.61 -21.68
C HIS A 147 7.85 -16.81 -20.56
N TYR A 148 8.59 -16.59 -19.47
CA TYR A 148 8.10 -15.80 -18.36
C TYR A 148 9.18 -14.87 -17.83
N ARG A 149 8.73 -13.80 -17.18
CA ARG A 149 9.59 -12.90 -16.42
C ARG A 149 8.91 -12.47 -15.14
N MET A 150 9.72 -12.13 -14.16
CA MET A 150 9.30 -11.79 -12.83
C MET A 150 9.85 -10.42 -12.47
N PHE A 151 9.03 -9.62 -11.81
CA PHE A 151 9.36 -8.30 -11.28
C PHE A 151 9.17 -8.36 -9.77
N ALA A 152 10.26 -8.37 -9.04
CA ALA A 152 10.30 -8.35 -7.60
C ALA A 152 10.57 -6.92 -7.11
N VAL A 153 9.66 -6.41 -6.29
CA VAL A 153 9.74 -5.06 -5.74
C VAL A 153 9.51 -5.05 -4.24
N THR A 154 10.19 -4.15 -3.54
CA THR A 154 10.00 -3.91 -2.11
C THR A 154 8.64 -3.26 -1.86
N PRO A 155 8.17 -3.19 -0.61
CA PRO A 155 6.95 -2.46 -0.28
C PRO A 155 7.01 -0.95 -0.59
N ARG A 156 8.21 -0.39 -0.80
CA ARG A 156 8.42 0.99 -1.28
C ARG A 156 8.39 1.11 -2.80
N MET A 157 8.07 0.01 -3.51
CA MET A 157 8.08 -0.10 -4.98
C MET A 157 9.48 0.06 -5.58
N GLU A 158 10.52 -0.23 -4.81
CA GLU A 158 11.91 -0.25 -5.29
C GLU A 158 12.24 -1.65 -5.81
N PRO A 159 13.10 -1.81 -6.83
CA PRO A 159 13.55 -3.13 -7.26
C PRO A 159 14.22 -3.90 -6.11
N VAL A 160 13.92 -5.20 -5.99
CA VAL A 160 14.64 -6.07 -5.04
C VAL A 160 16.01 -6.39 -5.62
N GLU A 161 17.06 -5.93 -4.95
CA GLU A 161 18.46 -6.16 -5.34
C GLU A 161 19.24 -6.89 -4.24
N ARG A 162 20.30 -7.59 -4.63
CA ARG A 162 21.24 -8.18 -3.69
C ARG A 162 22.03 -7.05 -3.05
N ASP A 163 22.04 -7.02 -1.73
CA ASP A 163 22.88 -6.13 -0.95
C ASP A 163 24.02 -6.96 -0.34
N ASP A 164 25.23 -6.78 -0.86
CA ASP A 164 26.43 -7.51 -0.44
C ASP A 164 26.88 -7.12 0.98
N GLU A 165 26.51 -5.93 1.47
CA GLU A 165 26.80 -5.50 2.85
C GLU A 165 25.84 -6.15 3.86
N ILE A 166 24.63 -6.51 3.41
CA ILE A 166 23.51 -6.87 4.32
C ILE A 166 23.10 -8.35 4.21
N GLN A 167 23.79 -9.15 3.39
CA GLN A 167 23.51 -10.59 3.19
C GLN A 167 22.03 -10.87 2.89
N THR A 168 21.32 -9.95 2.23
CA THR A 168 19.96 -10.23 1.81
C THR A 168 20.00 -11.08 0.56
N ASP A 169 19.65 -12.36 0.69
CA ASP A 169 19.39 -13.23 -0.44
C ASP A 169 18.20 -12.69 -1.24
N ALA A 170 18.48 -11.82 -2.21
CA ALA A 170 17.56 -11.43 -3.28
C ALA A 170 17.36 -12.61 -4.26
N SER A 171 17.12 -13.79 -3.72
CA SER A 171 16.87 -15.01 -4.45
C SER A 171 15.41 -15.40 -4.36
N ILE A 172 14.91 -15.93 -5.48
CA ILE A 172 13.56 -16.44 -5.60
C ILE A 172 13.62 -17.92 -5.94
N VAL A 173 12.66 -18.66 -5.39
CA VAL A 173 12.38 -20.04 -5.73
C VAL A 173 11.22 -20.02 -6.71
N ILE A 174 11.37 -20.75 -7.82
CA ILE A 174 10.37 -20.82 -8.88
C ILE A 174 9.83 -22.25 -8.93
N GLU A 175 8.52 -22.37 -9.08
CA GLU A 175 7.79 -23.64 -9.16
C GLU A 175 6.78 -23.56 -10.32
N ILE A 176 6.72 -24.59 -11.15
CA ILE A 176 5.64 -24.77 -12.12
C ILE A 176 4.62 -25.73 -11.51
N VAL A 177 3.34 -25.34 -11.48
CA VAL A 177 2.26 -26.15 -10.91
C VAL A 177 1.33 -26.60 -12.03
N THR A 178 1.13 -27.91 -12.12
CA THR A 178 0.23 -28.53 -13.10
C THR A 178 -1.25 -28.33 -12.70
N PRO A 179 -2.22 -28.56 -13.61
CA PRO A 179 -3.65 -28.47 -13.31
C PRO A 179 -4.09 -29.40 -12.16
N GLU A 180 -3.40 -30.53 -11.98
CA GLU A 180 -3.64 -31.51 -10.91
C GLU A 180 -2.99 -31.12 -9.58
N GLY A 181 -2.25 -30.01 -9.54
CA GLY A 181 -1.55 -29.55 -8.34
C GLY A 181 -0.17 -30.17 -8.12
N ILE A 182 0.42 -30.82 -9.15
CA ILE A 182 1.78 -31.34 -9.06
C ILE A 182 2.77 -30.18 -9.16
N ILE A 183 3.73 -30.13 -8.24
CA ILE A 183 4.74 -29.06 -8.17
C ILE A 183 6.03 -29.54 -8.85
N LEU A 184 6.47 -28.80 -9.85
CA LEU A 184 7.71 -29.00 -10.59
C LEU A 184 8.68 -27.87 -10.22
N PRO A 185 9.59 -28.08 -9.25
CA PRO A 185 10.51 -27.05 -8.79
C PRO A 185 11.56 -26.75 -9.87
N LEU A 186 11.93 -25.46 -9.99
CA LEU A 186 13.05 -24.99 -10.80
C LEU A 186 14.20 -24.53 -9.90
N ASP A 187 15.36 -24.35 -10.52
CA ASP A 187 16.55 -23.88 -9.81
C ASP A 187 16.35 -22.50 -9.20
N ARG A 188 17.04 -22.27 -8.08
CA ARG A 188 17.04 -20.97 -7.41
C ARG A 188 17.74 -19.93 -8.27
N VAL A 189 17.15 -18.75 -8.36
CA VAL A 189 17.71 -17.66 -9.16
C VAL A 189 17.89 -16.41 -8.31
N SER A 190 19.01 -15.72 -8.51
CA SER A 190 19.23 -14.39 -7.94
C SER A 190 18.68 -13.33 -8.88
N LEU A 191 18.00 -12.35 -8.31
CA LEU A 191 17.43 -11.22 -9.04
C LEU A 191 18.51 -10.19 -9.37
N LYS A 192 18.42 -9.58 -10.55
CA LYS A 192 19.24 -8.42 -10.95
C LYS A 192 18.28 -7.27 -11.25
N SER A 193 18.39 -6.17 -10.51
CA SER A 193 17.46 -5.04 -10.60
C SER A 193 15.99 -5.44 -10.51
N GLY A 194 15.69 -6.34 -9.57
CA GLY A 194 14.34 -6.87 -9.35
C GLY A 194 13.79 -7.72 -10.49
N ILE A 195 14.54 -8.01 -11.55
CA ILE A 195 14.05 -8.74 -12.72
C ILE A 195 14.72 -10.10 -12.84
N HIS A 196 13.92 -11.10 -13.21
CA HIS A 196 14.39 -12.39 -13.71
C HIS A 196 13.57 -12.80 -14.92
N SER A 197 14.22 -13.36 -15.95
CA SER A 197 13.56 -13.92 -17.12
C SER A 197 13.98 -15.38 -17.27
N GLY A 198 13.02 -16.24 -17.59
CA GLY A 198 13.23 -17.67 -17.75
C GLY A 198 12.24 -18.27 -18.75
N ASP A 199 12.43 -19.54 -19.01
CA ASP A 199 11.52 -20.32 -19.85
C ASP A 199 11.28 -21.72 -19.30
N TYR A 200 10.17 -22.31 -19.72
CA TYR A 200 9.80 -23.67 -19.37
C TYR A 200 9.29 -24.40 -20.61
N GLN A 201 9.89 -25.55 -20.92
CA GLN A 201 9.50 -26.37 -22.07
C GLN A 201 8.34 -27.29 -21.69
N LEU A 202 7.18 -27.12 -22.32
CA LEU A 202 6.08 -28.07 -22.18
C LEU A 202 6.43 -29.38 -22.89
N ALA A 203 6.04 -30.50 -22.29
CA ALA A 203 6.15 -31.81 -22.92
C ALA A 203 5.21 -31.92 -24.13
N GLU A 204 5.50 -32.86 -25.03
CA GLU A 204 4.63 -33.21 -26.15
C GLU A 204 3.28 -33.76 -25.67
N ILE A 205 3.31 -34.55 -24.59
CA ILE A 205 2.12 -35.05 -23.90
C ILE A 205 2.07 -34.34 -22.55
N VAL A 206 1.13 -33.43 -22.40
CA VAL A 206 0.99 -32.57 -21.21
C VAL A 206 -0.47 -32.42 -20.84
N SER A 207 -0.76 -32.36 -19.54
CA SER A 207 -2.13 -32.16 -19.06
C SER A 207 -2.71 -30.84 -19.57
N PRO A 208 -3.84 -30.85 -20.31
CA PRO A 208 -4.53 -29.63 -20.66
C PRO A 208 -5.20 -29.02 -19.41
N GLY A 209 -5.33 -27.69 -19.39
CA GLY A 209 -5.97 -26.96 -18.30
C GLY A 209 -5.15 -25.79 -17.79
N LEU A 210 -5.40 -25.40 -16.54
CA LEU A 210 -4.82 -24.20 -15.94
C LEU A 210 -3.53 -24.54 -15.18
N TRP A 211 -2.41 -24.09 -15.74
CA TRP A 211 -1.10 -24.18 -15.15
C TRP A 211 -0.76 -22.90 -14.38
N LYS A 212 0.21 -22.98 -13.46
CA LYS A 212 0.68 -21.81 -12.72
C LYS A 212 2.19 -21.74 -12.70
N VAL A 213 2.72 -20.54 -12.91
CA VAL A 213 4.08 -20.19 -12.52
C VAL A 213 3.98 -19.58 -11.13
N VAL A 214 4.66 -20.19 -10.15
CA VAL A 214 4.69 -19.76 -8.76
C VAL A 214 6.09 -19.29 -8.42
N ALA A 215 6.19 -18.14 -7.75
CA ALA A 215 7.44 -17.58 -7.27
C ALA A 215 7.33 -17.27 -5.78
N LYS A 216 8.41 -17.55 -5.04
CA LYS A 216 8.53 -17.30 -3.60
C LYS A 216 9.87 -16.64 -3.30
N PHE A 217 9.89 -15.67 -2.40
CA PHE A 217 11.15 -15.16 -1.89
C PHE A 217 11.83 -16.24 -1.04
N HIS A 218 13.13 -16.43 -1.19
CA HIS A 218 13.85 -17.42 -0.39
C HIS A 218 13.83 -17.08 1.12
N SER A 219 13.88 -15.78 1.44
CA SER A 219 13.78 -15.27 2.80
C SER A 219 12.42 -15.61 3.44
N ASN A 220 11.34 -15.59 2.67
CA ASN A 220 9.97 -15.86 3.10
C ASN A 220 9.23 -16.81 2.14
N PRO A 221 9.45 -18.13 2.25
CA PRO A 221 8.83 -19.11 1.37
C PRO A 221 7.32 -19.29 1.61
N GLN A 222 6.77 -18.73 2.69
CA GLN A 222 5.35 -18.84 3.04
C GLN A 222 4.47 -17.95 2.17
N GLN A 223 5.03 -16.86 1.65
CA GLN A 223 4.35 -15.98 0.73
C GLN A 223 4.67 -16.40 -0.71
N SER A 224 3.66 -16.87 -1.42
CA SER A 224 3.76 -17.23 -2.83
C SER A 224 3.00 -16.23 -3.70
N PHE A 225 3.58 -15.96 -4.85
CA PHE A 225 2.99 -15.17 -5.92
C PHE A 225 2.82 -16.08 -7.13
N SER A 226 1.72 -15.95 -7.85
CA SER A 226 1.47 -16.80 -9.00
C SER A 226 0.90 -16.04 -10.18
N ALA A 227 1.27 -16.48 -11.37
CA ALA A 227 0.57 -16.17 -12.61
C ALA A 227 0.08 -17.48 -13.22
N GLU A 228 -1.11 -17.45 -13.78
CA GLU A 228 -1.74 -18.63 -14.36
C GLU A 228 -1.69 -18.52 -15.89
N PHE A 229 -1.53 -19.66 -16.55
CA PHE A 229 -1.61 -19.77 -18.00
C PHE A 229 -2.35 -21.05 -18.36
N GLU A 230 -3.02 -21.05 -19.50
CA GLU A 230 -3.81 -22.18 -19.94
C GLU A 230 -3.06 -22.98 -21.00
N VAL A 231 -3.16 -24.31 -20.95
CA VAL A 231 -2.64 -25.22 -21.99
C VAL A 231 -3.82 -25.92 -22.63
N LYS A 232 -3.93 -25.84 -23.96
CA LYS A 232 -4.97 -26.48 -24.75
C LYS A 232 -4.38 -27.14 -25.99
N GLU A 233 -4.90 -28.31 -26.34
CA GLU A 233 -4.70 -28.87 -27.68
C GLU A 233 -5.51 -28.04 -28.68
N TYR A 234 -4.84 -27.56 -29.74
CA TYR A 234 -5.50 -26.76 -30.77
C TYR A 234 -5.96 -27.64 -31.94
N GLY A 235 -7.22 -27.49 -32.33
CA GLY A 235 -7.72 -27.77 -33.68
C GLY A 235 -7.45 -26.58 -34.61
N SER A 236 -7.28 -26.84 -35.90
CA SER A 236 -6.67 -25.96 -36.91
C SER A 236 -7.45 -24.70 -37.32
N GLU A 237 -8.48 -24.26 -36.60
CA GLU A 237 -9.27 -23.07 -36.95
C GLU A 237 -9.57 -22.22 -35.71
N MET A 238 -9.16 -20.94 -35.75
CA MET A 238 -9.52 -19.93 -34.77
C MET A 238 -10.38 -18.86 -35.45
N VAL A 239 -11.63 -18.74 -35.04
CA VAL A 239 -12.55 -17.68 -35.49
C VAL A 239 -12.90 -16.81 -34.28
N GLU A 240 -12.73 -15.50 -34.43
CA GLU A 240 -13.16 -14.53 -33.43
C GLU A 240 -14.69 -14.39 -33.47
N ALA A 241 -15.34 -14.71 -32.35
CA ALA A 241 -16.77 -14.48 -32.17
C ALA A 241 -16.99 -13.64 -30.91
N GLU A 242 -17.42 -12.39 -31.08
CA GLU A 242 -17.81 -11.51 -29.97
C GLU A 242 -19.25 -11.81 -29.56
N LEU A 243 -19.43 -12.60 -28.50
CA LEU A 243 -20.73 -12.76 -27.83
C LEU A 243 -20.98 -11.53 -26.95
N ARG A 244 -21.77 -10.57 -27.43
CA ARG A 244 -22.29 -9.46 -26.60
C ARG A 244 -23.30 -10.02 -25.60
N GLY A 245 -22.81 -10.35 -24.40
CA GLY A 245 -23.61 -10.97 -23.35
C GLY A 245 -24.77 -10.09 -22.88
N ILE A 246 -25.97 -10.67 -22.79
CA ILE A 246 -27.12 -10.08 -22.11
C ILE A 246 -26.89 -10.23 -20.60
N GLN A 247 -26.63 -9.13 -19.89
CA GLN A 247 -26.57 -9.14 -18.43
C GLN A 247 -27.96 -8.86 -17.85
N ILE A 248 -28.53 -9.80 -17.09
CA ILE A 248 -29.79 -9.60 -16.37
C ILE A 248 -29.45 -9.02 -14.99
N VAL A 249 -29.61 -7.71 -14.86
CA VAL A 249 -29.40 -6.96 -13.62
C VAL A 249 -30.61 -6.09 -13.33
N THR A 250 -30.93 -5.88 -12.05
CA THR A 250 -32.03 -4.99 -11.63
C THR A 250 -31.72 -3.51 -11.91
N SER A 251 -30.43 -3.15 -11.81
CA SER A 251 -29.86 -1.88 -12.27
C SER A 251 -28.53 -2.17 -12.99
N PRO A 252 -28.20 -1.48 -14.11
CA PRO A 252 -26.90 -1.62 -14.76
C PRO A 252 -25.76 -0.98 -13.97
N TYR A 253 -26.06 -0.22 -12.92
CA TYR A 253 -25.07 0.39 -12.06
C TYR A 253 -25.01 -0.30 -10.69
N THR A 254 -23.83 -0.31 -10.09
CA THR A 254 -23.65 -0.69 -8.69
C THR A 254 -22.98 0.46 -7.95
N ILE A 255 -23.55 0.88 -6.83
CA ILE A 255 -22.98 1.91 -5.97
C ILE A 255 -22.19 1.23 -4.86
N HIS A 256 -20.92 1.62 -4.71
CA HIS A 256 -20.07 1.18 -3.61
C HIS A 256 -19.52 2.40 -2.87
N PHE A 257 -19.84 2.53 -1.59
CA PHE A 257 -19.16 3.46 -0.70
C PHE A 257 -17.76 2.92 -0.40
N LYS A 258 -16.77 3.38 -1.16
CA LYS A 258 -15.35 3.09 -0.90
C LYS A 258 -14.76 4.24 -0.09
N ARG A 259 -14.00 3.91 0.95
CA ARG A 259 -13.22 4.85 1.76
C ARG A 259 -14.03 6.00 2.40
N THR A 260 -15.36 5.89 2.45
CA THR A 260 -16.24 6.82 3.15
C THR A 260 -16.17 6.59 4.68
N PRO A 261 -15.95 7.65 5.49
CA PRO A 261 -15.92 7.50 6.95
C PRO A 261 -17.24 6.96 7.51
N LYS A 262 -17.14 5.95 8.40
CA LYS A 262 -18.31 5.41 9.13
C LYS A 262 -18.66 6.19 10.39
N PHE A 263 -17.85 7.20 10.74
CA PHE A 263 -18.06 8.03 11.90
C PHE A 263 -18.17 9.50 11.49
N PHE A 264 -19.18 10.20 12.00
CA PHE A 264 -19.40 11.63 11.76
C PHE A 264 -19.15 12.42 13.04
N LYS A 265 -18.87 13.72 12.94
CA LYS A 265 -18.62 14.58 14.09
C LYS A 265 -19.93 15.27 14.49
N PRO A 266 -20.41 15.14 15.73
CA PRO A 266 -21.64 15.80 16.17
C PRO A 266 -21.63 17.32 15.90
N GLY A 267 -22.72 17.85 15.34
CA GLY A 267 -22.82 19.26 14.92
C GLY A 267 -22.45 19.52 13.46
N MET A 268 -21.93 18.52 12.73
CA MET A 268 -21.77 18.54 11.27
C MET A 268 -22.84 17.65 10.61
N SER A 269 -23.52 18.16 9.58
CA SER A 269 -24.51 17.40 8.79
C SER A 269 -23.83 16.21 8.10
N PHE A 270 -24.38 14.99 8.24
CA PHE A 270 -23.86 13.82 7.53
C PHE A 270 -24.95 12.75 7.28
N ASP A 271 -25.69 12.91 6.19
CA ASP A 271 -26.49 11.85 5.58
C ASP A 271 -25.87 11.49 4.22
N VAL A 272 -25.40 10.25 4.07
CA VAL A 272 -24.84 9.77 2.79
C VAL A 272 -25.82 8.82 2.14
N ALA A 273 -26.61 9.38 1.21
CA ALA A 273 -27.39 8.64 0.25
C ALA A 273 -26.83 8.90 -1.15
N ALA A 274 -26.55 7.84 -1.89
CA ALA A 274 -26.12 7.92 -3.26
C ALA A 274 -27.16 7.23 -4.15
N LYS A 275 -27.56 7.90 -5.22
CA LYS A 275 -28.48 7.37 -6.23
C LYS A 275 -27.94 7.69 -7.62
N THR A 276 -27.97 6.71 -8.53
CA THR A 276 -27.58 6.98 -9.92
C THR A 276 -28.63 7.86 -10.61
N ASN A 277 -28.16 8.69 -11.56
CA ASN A 277 -29.01 9.61 -12.33
C ASN A 277 -28.73 9.47 -13.83
N ASP A 278 -28.99 8.29 -14.38
CA ASP A 278 -28.91 8.05 -15.82
C ASP A 278 -30.28 8.34 -16.49
N PRO A 279 -30.37 9.30 -17.43
CA PRO A 279 -31.63 9.66 -18.09
C PRO A 279 -32.24 8.51 -18.92
N ASN A 280 -31.46 7.49 -19.29
CA ASN A 280 -31.92 6.34 -20.06
C ASN A 280 -32.52 5.22 -19.17
N ILE A 281 -32.57 5.42 -17.84
CA ILE A 281 -33.01 4.42 -16.88
C ILE A 281 -34.19 4.94 -16.05
N LEU A 282 -35.24 4.12 -15.92
CA LEU A 282 -36.40 4.43 -15.09
C LEU A 282 -35.98 4.72 -13.63
N PRO A 283 -36.62 5.68 -12.94
CA PRO A 283 -36.28 6.06 -11.57
C PRO A 283 -36.28 4.91 -10.55
N THR A 284 -37.06 3.85 -10.79
CA THR A 284 -37.16 2.63 -9.98
C THR A 284 -36.02 1.63 -10.21
N ARG A 285 -35.29 1.77 -11.32
CA ARG A 285 -34.12 0.95 -11.69
C ARG A 285 -32.79 1.67 -11.50
N GLN A 286 -32.82 2.90 -10.99
CA GLN A 286 -31.60 3.57 -10.53
C GLN A 286 -31.08 2.86 -9.29
N ALA A 287 -29.78 2.57 -9.26
CA ALA A 287 -29.16 2.03 -8.06
C ALA A 287 -29.22 3.08 -6.94
N SER A 288 -29.50 2.63 -5.72
CA SER A 288 -29.49 3.46 -4.52
C SER A 288 -28.71 2.74 -3.44
N ALA A 289 -27.89 3.47 -2.71
CA ALA A 289 -27.20 2.97 -1.53
C ALA A 289 -27.26 4.04 -0.44
N THR A 290 -27.47 3.59 0.79
CA THR A 290 -27.42 4.42 2.00
C THR A 290 -26.39 3.84 2.96
N MET A 291 -25.79 4.71 3.78
CA MET A 291 -24.86 4.31 4.81
C MET A 291 -25.27 4.95 6.14
N GLU A 292 -25.26 4.17 7.22
CA GLU A 292 -25.43 4.66 8.58
C GLU A 292 -24.06 5.03 9.17
N ALA A 293 -23.95 6.24 9.71
CA ALA A 293 -22.73 6.73 10.35
C ALA A 293 -22.95 6.94 11.86
N LEU A 294 -21.96 6.57 12.67
CA LEU A 294 -22.02 6.73 14.12
C LEU A 294 -21.35 8.04 14.56
N PRO A 295 -21.84 8.72 15.61
CA PRO A 295 -21.19 9.92 16.10
C PRO A 295 -19.83 9.59 16.72
N TYR A 296 -18.83 10.42 16.43
CA TYR A 296 -17.54 10.41 17.10
C TYR A 296 -17.74 10.85 18.56
N LYS A 297 -17.19 10.08 19.50
CA LYS A 297 -17.36 10.32 20.93
C LYS A 297 -16.04 10.79 21.53
N THR A 298 -16.04 11.97 22.14
CA THR A 298 -14.91 12.50 22.93
C THR A 298 -15.34 12.77 24.36
N LYS A 299 -14.39 12.84 25.29
CA LYS A 299 -14.68 13.13 26.70
C LYS A 299 -15.04 14.60 26.87
N THR A 300 -14.39 15.49 26.11
CA THR A 300 -14.57 16.95 26.20
C THR A 300 -15.50 17.54 25.15
N ASN A 301 -16.10 16.73 24.26
CA ASN A 301 -16.85 17.20 23.08
C ASN A 301 -16.02 18.10 22.14
N ASN A 302 -14.71 17.94 22.14
CA ASN A 302 -13.81 18.57 21.18
C ASN A 302 -13.65 17.69 19.94
N TYR A 303 -13.56 18.31 18.76
CA TYR A 303 -13.45 17.63 17.47
C TYR A 303 -12.44 18.34 16.57
N ILE A 304 -11.78 17.58 15.71
CA ILE A 304 -11.11 18.05 14.50
C ILE A 304 -11.77 17.35 13.32
N HIS A 305 -11.95 18.07 12.22
CA HIS A 305 -12.42 17.52 10.96
C HIS A 305 -11.45 17.89 9.85
N ILE A 306 -10.96 16.88 9.13
CA ILE A 306 -10.13 17.07 7.94
C ILE A 306 -11.03 17.12 6.71
N GLY A 307 -11.12 18.29 6.09
CA GLY A 307 -11.74 18.52 4.79
C GLY A 307 -10.70 18.49 3.67
N VAL A 308 -11.04 17.85 2.55
CA VAL A 308 -10.19 17.72 1.37
C VAL A 308 -11.07 18.08 0.16
N ASP A 309 -10.72 19.15 -0.56
CA ASP A 309 -11.62 19.80 -1.52
C ASP A 309 -11.51 19.27 -2.97
N THR A 310 -11.04 18.05 -3.20
CA THR A 310 -10.70 17.58 -4.56
C THR A 310 -11.22 16.17 -4.86
N ALA A 311 -11.91 16.01 -6.00
CA ALA A 311 -12.47 14.73 -6.44
C ALA A 311 -11.45 13.80 -7.12
N GLU A 312 -10.45 14.35 -7.83
CA GLU A 312 -9.37 13.59 -8.47
C GLU A 312 -8.07 14.39 -8.35
N LEU A 313 -6.98 13.70 -7.97
CA LEU A 313 -5.63 14.28 -7.83
C LEU A 313 -4.66 13.56 -8.75
N GLU A 314 -3.71 14.30 -9.32
CA GLU A 314 -2.59 13.78 -10.10
C GLU A 314 -1.24 14.06 -9.41
N LEU A 315 -0.18 13.40 -9.89
CA LEU A 315 1.18 13.65 -9.41
C LEU A 315 1.58 15.11 -9.69
N GLY A 316 2.11 15.79 -8.68
CA GLY A 316 2.53 17.20 -8.78
C GLY A 316 1.44 18.21 -8.44
N ASP A 317 0.18 17.77 -8.28
CA ASP A 317 -0.89 18.66 -7.81
C ASP A 317 -0.64 19.13 -6.37
N ASN A 318 -1.18 20.30 -6.04
CA ASN A 318 -1.15 20.84 -4.70
C ASN A 318 -2.48 20.57 -4.01
N LEU A 319 -2.48 19.61 -3.08
CA LEU A 319 -3.66 19.30 -2.30
C LEU A 319 -3.87 20.34 -1.20
N LYS A 320 -5.06 20.94 -1.18
CA LYS A 320 -5.51 21.81 -0.10
C LYS A 320 -6.24 20.99 0.97
N ILE A 321 -5.71 21.01 2.19
CA ILE A 321 -6.26 20.32 3.35
C ILE A 321 -6.82 21.39 4.30
N ASN A 322 -8.08 21.26 4.68
CA ASN A 322 -8.76 22.15 5.63
C ASN A 322 -8.95 21.44 6.96
N LEU A 323 -8.26 21.88 8.01
CA LEU A 323 -8.47 21.38 9.36
C LEU A 323 -9.47 22.28 10.08
N ASN A 324 -10.65 21.74 10.38
CA ASN A 324 -11.73 22.42 11.07
C ASN A 324 -11.79 21.95 12.51
N LEU A 325 -11.50 22.86 13.44
CA LEU A 325 -11.77 22.66 14.86
C LEU A 325 -13.24 23.02 15.15
N ASN A 326 -13.85 22.43 16.18
CA ASN A 326 -15.22 22.80 16.55
C ASN A 326 -15.28 23.91 17.62
N ARG A 327 -14.15 24.24 18.24
CA ARG A 327 -14.07 25.19 19.35
C ARG A 327 -12.91 26.15 19.13
N GLN A 328 -13.16 27.43 19.40
CA GLN A 328 -12.13 28.45 19.42
C GLN A 328 -11.45 28.43 20.80
N SER A 329 -10.13 28.26 20.82
CA SER A 329 -9.31 28.37 22.03
C SER A 329 -8.52 29.68 22.02
N ASN A 330 -8.39 30.33 23.17
CA ASN A 330 -7.52 31.51 23.32
C ASN A 330 -6.05 31.13 23.59
N GLU A 331 -5.82 29.85 23.86
CA GLU A 331 -4.50 29.24 24.06
C GLU A 331 -3.91 28.81 22.71
N ASP A 332 -2.58 28.74 22.66
CA ASP A 332 -1.88 28.19 21.51
C ASP A 332 -2.17 26.69 21.43
N THR A 333 -2.55 26.22 20.24
CA THR A 333 -2.82 24.81 19.97
C THR A 333 -1.86 24.33 18.90
N ASP A 334 -1.06 23.33 19.25
CA ASP A 334 -0.19 22.63 18.31
C ASP A 334 -1.00 21.50 17.64
N ILE A 335 -1.15 21.61 16.31
CA ILE A 335 -1.82 20.60 15.50
C ILE A 335 -0.74 19.85 14.72
N THR A 336 -0.64 18.55 14.95
CA THR A 336 0.29 17.69 14.22
C THR A 336 -0.46 16.91 13.15
N TYR A 337 0.09 16.89 11.94
CA TYR A 337 -0.43 16.06 10.86
C TYR A 337 0.63 15.08 10.37
N LEU A 338 0.16 13.90 9.99
CA LEU A 338 0.94 12.77 9.51
C LEU A 338 0.32 12.30 8.20
N ILE A 339 1.15 12.00 7.22
CA ILE A 339 0.74 11.41 5.95
C ILE A 339 1.33 10.01 5.86
N MET A 340 0.46 9.04 5.64
CA MET A 340 0.82 7.64 5.52
C MET A 340 0.46 7.08 4.14
N SER A 341 1.36 6.31 3.54
CA SER A 341 1.08 5.58 2.30
C SER A 341 1.75 4.21 2.33
N ARG A 342 1.10 3.18 1.76
CA ARG A 342 1.62 1.79 1.70
C ARG A 342 2.08 1.22 3.05
N GLY A 343 1.39 1.64 4.11
CA GLY A 343 1.69 1.28 5.49
C GLY A 343 2.95 1.91 6.08
N GLN A 344 3.49 2.98 5.49
CA GLN A 344 4.60 3.77 6.02
C GLN A 344 4.18 5.20 6.27
N LEU A 345 4.85 5.83 7.23
CA LEU A 345 4.80 7.27 7.39
C LEU A 345 5.76 7.91 6.38
N VAL A 346 5.22 8.80 5.53
CA VAL A 346 5.96 9.44 4.43
C VAL A 346 6.16 10.94 4.64
N LYS A 347 5.31 11.59 5.44
CA LYS A 347 5.44 13.03 5.74
C LYS A 347 4.83 13.35 7.10
N HIS A 348 5.37 14.36 7.77
CA HIS A 348 4.81 14.94 8.99
C HIS A 348 4.92 16.46 8.95
N GLY A 349 4.20 17.12 9.85
CA GLY A 349 4.41 18.53 10.15
C GLY A 349 3.57 18.99 11.33
N ARG A 350 3.92 20.16 11.84
CA ARG A 350 3.21 20.85 12.91
C ARG A 350 2.69 22.20 12.42
N TYR A 351 1.50 22.55 12.86
CA TYR A 351 0.94 23.87 12.68
C TYR A 351 0.47 24.41 14.03
N ARG A 352 1.05 25.54 14.45
CA ARG A 352 0.65 26.23 15.68
C ARG A 352 -0.38 27.29 15.34
N THR A 353 -1.52 27.24 16.01
CA THR A 353 -2.61 28.21 15.85
C THR A 353 -3.02 28.82 17.18
N ARG A 354 -3.49 30.06 17.14
CA ARG A 354 -4.09 30.73 18.29
C ARG A 354 -5.47 31.27 17.89
N GLY A 355 -6.52 30.59 18.35
CA GLY A 355 -7.89 31.00 18.08
C GLY A 355 -8.37 30.90 16.63
N GLN A 356 -7.63 30.30 15.71
CA GLN A 356 -8.17 29.99 14.38
C GLN A 356 -8.85 28.62 14.40
N VAL A 357 -10.10 28.60 13.94
CA VAL A 357 -10.94 27.41 13.88
C VAL A 357 -10.78 26.66 12.56
N LEU A 358 -10.35 27.35 11.49
CA LEU A 358 -10.06 26.79 10.17
C LEU A 358 -8.59 27.02 9.83
N ILE A 359 -7.85 25.94 9.59
CA ILE A 359 -6.47 25.96 9.13
C ILE A 359 -6.42 25.35 7.74
N SER A 360 -5.82 26.05 6.77
CA SER A 360 -5.58 25.52 5.42
C SER A 360 -4.10 25.20 5.23
N LEU A 361 -3.81 23.93 4.91
CA LEU A 361 -2.48 23.45 4.57
C LEU A 361 -2.43 23.11 3.08
N ILE A 362 -1.29 23.36 2.45
CA ILE A 362 -1.04 22.97 1.06
C ILE A 362 0.05 21.91 1.03
N VAL A 363 -0.26 20.75 0.47
CA VAL A 363 0.66 19.62 0.38
C VAL A 363 0.83 19.21 -1.09
N PRO A 364 2.05 19.31 -1.65
CA PRO A 364 2.31 18.80 -2.98
C PRO A 364 2.25 17.27 -3.01
N ILE A 365 1.56 16.70 -3.98
CA ILE A 365 1.43 15.25 -4.17
C ILE A 365 2.72 14.68 -4.77
N THR A 366 3.33 13.73 -4.06
CA THR A 366 4.60 13.09 -4.44
C THR A 366 4.39 11.61 -4.83
N LYS A 367 5.39 11.01 -5.48
CA LYS A 367 5.38 9.59 -5.88
C LYS A 367 5.20 8.62 -4.71
N GLU A 368 5.62 9.01 -3.51
CA GLU A 368 5.48 8.21 -2.30
C GLU A 368 4.05 8.12 -1.79
N MET A 369 3.18 9.03 -2.23
CA MET A 369 1.76 9.08 -1.84
C MET A 369 0.86 8.20 -2.75
N LEU A 370 1.42 7.61 -3.80
CA LEU A 370 0.67 6.76 -4.74
C LEU A 370 0.43 5.33 -4.25
N PRO A 371 -0.65 4.68 -4.72
CA PRO A 371 -1.79 5.25 -5.47
C PRO A 371 -2.77 5.99 -4.54
N SER A 372 -2.60 5.82 -3.23
CA SER A 372 -3.43 6.46 -2.23
C SER A 372 -2.67 6.64 -0.93
N PHE A 373 -3.15 7.57 -0.12
CA PHE A 373 -2.55 7.88 1.16
C PHE A 373 -3.63 8.25 2.18
N ARG A 374 -3.24 8.22 3.45
CA ARG A 374 -4.08 8.58 4.59
C ARG A 374 -3.47 9.77 5.29
N ILE A 375 -4.25 10.82 5.44
CA ILE A 375 -3.90 11.97 6.29
C ILE A 375 -4.47 11.70 7.67
N ILE A 376 -3.67 11.93 8.69
CA ILE A 376 -4.05 11.86 10.10
C ILE A 376 -3.67 13.21 10.69
N ALA A 377 -4.59 13.84 11.40
CA ALA A 377 -4.31 15.07 12.13
C ALA A 377 -4.82 14.92 13.56
N TYR A 378 -4.04 15.40 14.51
CA TYR A 378 -4.42 15.41 15.91
C TYR A 378 -3.90 16.64 16.62
N TYR A 379 -4.58 17.00 17.69
CA TYR A 379 -4.15 18.02 18.63
C TYR A 379 -4.51 17.56 20.04
N HIS A 380 -3.89 18.19 21.03
CA HIS A 380 -4.27 18.06 22.43
C HIS A 380 -4.59 19.47 22.95
N GLN A 381 -5.59 19.57 23.82
CA GLN A 381 -5.92 20.81 24.51
C GLN A 381 -5.66 20.71 26.01
N THR A 382 -5.62 19.49 26.54
CA THR A 382 -5.27 19.20 27.93
C THR A 382 -4.37 17.99 27.98
N ASP A 383 -3.70 17.80 29.11
CA ASP A 383 -2.88 16.62 29.41
C ASP A 383 -3.71 15.34 29.61
N THR A 384 -4.91 15.21 29.04
CA THR A 384 -5.74 14.00 29.24
C THR A 384 -6.44 13.51 27.99
N GLU A 385 -6.46 14.30 26.92
CA GLU A 385 -7.17 13.95 25.71
C GLU A 385 -6.43 14.39 24.45
N VAL A 386 -6.23 13.42 23.55
CA VAL A 386 -5.80 13.65 22.18
C VAL A 386 -7.02 13.54 21.29
N VAL A 387 -7.29 14.58 20.51
CA VAL A 387 -8.41 14.65 19.56
C VAL A 387 -7.85 14.48 18.17
N SER A 388 -8.34 13.49 17.42
CA SER A 388 -7.80 13.13 16.12
C SER A 388 -8.88 12.91 15.06
N ASP A 389 -8.53 13.13 13.81
CA ASP A 389 -9.31 12.71 12.65
C ASP A 389 -8.37 12.12 11.58
N SER A 390 -8.95 11.37 10.65
CA SER A 390 -8.21 10.83 9.52
C SER A 390 -9.08 10.74 8.28
N VAL A 391 -8.48 10.97 7.11
CA VAL A 391 -9.14 10.90 5.81
C VAL A 391 -8.26 10.15 4.82
N TRP A 392 -8.90 9.36 3.97
CA TRP A 392 -8.24 8.70 2.84
C TRP A 392 -8.32 9.61 1.62
N VAL A 393 -7.21 9.68 0.89
CA VAL A 393 -7.11 10.44 -0.35
C VAL A 393 -6.66 9.48 -1.44
N ASP A 394 -7.48 9.40 -2.49
CA ASP A 394 -7.19 8.64 -3.69
C ASP A 394 -6.50 9.55 -4.70
N VAL A 395 -5.41 9.05 -5.28
CA VAL A 395 -4.69 9.70 -6.37
C VAL A 395 -4.90 8.85 -7.62
N LYS A 396 -4.95 9.49 -8.78
CA LYS A 396 -5.09 8.79 -10.05
C LYS A 396 -4.00 7.74 -10.22
N ASP A 397 -4.43 6.50 -10.48
CA ASP A 397 -3.58 5.35 -10.76
C ASP A 397 -2.57 5.68 -11.87
N SER A 398 -1.35 6.00 -11.48
CA SER A 398 -0.26 6.39 -12.37
C SER A 398 1.00 5.60 -12.00
N CYS A 399 1.85 5.36 -13.00
CA CYS A 399 3.16 4.79 -12.76
C CYS A 399 4.03 5.83 -12.05
N MET A 400 4.92 5.39 -11.15
CA MET A 400 5.92 6.27 -10.51
C MET A 400 6.89 6.89 -11.51
N GLY A 401 7.05 6.25 -12.67
CA GLY A 401 7.90 6.67 -13.76
C GLY A 401 7.17 6.78 -15.08
N SER A 402 7.87 7.25 -16.10
CA SER A 402 7.33 7.36 -17.46
C SER A 402 7.82 6.20 -18.35
N LEU A 403 6.91 5.64 -19.14
CA LEU A 403 7.22 4.70 -20.22
C LEU A 403 6.20 4.88 -21.35
N LYS A 404 6.67 5.22 -22.55
CA LYS A 404 5.87 5.40 -23.75
C LYS A 404 6.46 4.59 -24.90
N LEU A 405 5.59 3.88 -25.61
CA LEU A 405 5.93 3.12 -26.81
C LEU A 405 5.17 3.75 -27.98
N GLU A 406 5.90 4.20 -29.00
CA GLU A 406 5.32 4.89 -30.15
C GLU A 406 5.94 4.35 -31.44
N SER A 407 5.14 4.25 -32.51
CA SER A 407 5.70 4.04 -33.84
C SER A 407 6.42 5.30 -34.28
N SER A 408 7.65 5.19 -34.79
CA SER A 408 8.34 6.33 -35.38
C SER A 408 7.65 6.84 -36.64
N ARG A 409 6.83 6.01 -37.29
CA ARG A 409 6.04 6.35 -38.49
C ARG A 409 4.64 5.75 -38.34
N PRO A 410 3.70 6.46 -37.69
CA PRO A 410 2.34 5.99 -37.51
C PRO A 410 1.65 5.78 -38.86
N ALA A 411 1.12 4.59 -39.09
CA ALA A 411 0.33 4.24 -40.27
C ALA A 411 -0.90 3.42 -39.84
N PRO A 412 -2.01 3.45 -40.61
CA PRO A 412 -3.21 2.68 -40.30
C PRO A 412 -3.01 1.16 -40.41
N SER A 413 -2.03 0.73 -41.19
CA SER A 413 -1.63 -0.68 -41.32
C SER A 413 -0.14 -0.77 -41.68
N TYR A 414 0.45 -1.93 -41.42
CA TYR A 414 1.84 -2.23 -41.74
C TYR A 414 1.89 -3.51 -42.57
N GLU A 415 2.68 -3.51 -43.65
CA GLU A 415 2.86 -4.69 -44.49
C GLU A 415 3.75 -5.74 -43.79
N PRO A 416 3.46 -7.05 -43.95
CA PRO A 416 4.33 -8.11 -43.46
C PRO A 416 5.77 -7.97 -43.99
N ARG A 417 6.75 -8.35 -43.15
CA ARG A 417 8.20 -8.32 -43.46
C ARG A 417 8.79 -6.93 -43.70
N ARG A 418 8.02 -5.84 -43.56
CA ARG A 418 8.59 -4.49 -43.56
C ARG A 418 9.23 -4.15 -42.23
N VAL A 419 10.25 -3.30 -42.28
CA VAL A 419 10.92 -2.77 -41.08
C VAL A 419 9.95 -1.87 -40.34
N PHE A 420 9.75 -2.16 -39.06
CA PHE A 420 8.96 -1.36 -38.14
C PHE A 420 9.90 -0.75 -37.09
N VAL A 421 9.90 0.58 -36.98
CA VAL A 421 10.74 1.31 -36.02
C VAL A 421 9.89 1.71 -34.82
N LEU A 422 10.12 1.04 -33.68
CA LEU A 422 9.49 1.33 -32.41
C LEU A 422 10.38 2.29 -31.60
N LYS A 423 9.83 3.46 -31.23
CA LYS A 423 10.45 4.40 -30.31
C LYS A 423 10.00 4.09 -28.89
N VAL A 424 10.96 3.79 -28.02
CA VAL A 424 10.74 3.58 -26.58
C VAL A 424 11.28 4.79 -25.85
N THR A 425 10.43 5.48 -25.09
CA THR A 425 10.81 6.63 -24.25
C THR A 425 10.48 6.31 -22.81
N GLY A 426 11.43 6.50 -21.89
CA GLY A 426 11.18 6.29 -20.47
C GLY A 426 12.21 7.01 -19.60
N ASP A 427 12.13 6.78 -18.29
CA ASP A 427 13.03 7.40 -17.33
C ASP A 427 14.51 6.94 -17.55
N PRO A 428 15.49 7.77 -17.18
CA PRO A 428 16.91 7.40 -17.26
C PRO A 428 17.19 6.08 -16.53
N ASP A 429 18.10 5.28 -17.09
CA ASP A 429 18.53 3.97 -16.54
C ASP A 429 17.41 2.92 -16.36
N ALA A 430 16.21 3.18 -16.88
CA ALA A 430 15.12 2.22 -16.82
C ALA A 430 15.39 0.96 -17.67
N THR A 431 15.27 -0.20 -17.05
CA THR A 431 15.29 -1.49 -17.78
C THR A 431 13.92 -1.78 -18.36
N VAL A 432 13.81 -1.80 -19.70
CA VAL A 432 12.55 -2.04 -20.41
C VAL A 432 12.55 -3.42 -21.05
N GLY A 433 11.59 -4.26 -20.69
CA GLY A 433 11.35 -5.54 -21.34
C GLY A 433 10.17 -5.48 -22.31
N LEU A 434 10.38 -5.85 -23.57
CA LEU A 434 9.35 -5.84 -24.61
C LEU A 434 8.81 -7.25 -24.88
N VAL A 435 7.53 -7.35 -25.26
CA VAL A 435 6.94 -8.56 -25.83
C VAL A 435 5.97 -8.17 -26.93
N ALA A 436 6.06 -8.87 -28.07
CA ALA A 436 5.09 -8.77 -29.15
C ALA A 436 4.22 -10.03 -29.11
N VAL A 437 2.90 -9.85 -29.04
CA VAL A 437 1.92 -10.94 -28.90
C VAL A 437 0.82 -10.71 -29.92
N ASP A 438 0.40 -11.79 -30.58
CA ASP A 438 -0.75 -11.76 -31.47
C ASP A 438 -2.02 -11.38 -30.68
N GLN A 439 -2.81 -10.44 -31.21
CA GLN A 439 -4.04 -9.98 -30.57
C GLN A 439 -5.03 -11.13 -30.34
N GLY A 440 -5.08 -12.13 -31.23
CA GLY A 440 -5.97 -13.29 -31.11
C GLY A 440 -5.77 -14.07 -29.80
N VAL A 441 -4.54 -14.11 -29.27
CA VAL A 441 -4.25 -14.77 -27.98
C VAL A 441 -4.94 -14.06 -26.82
N TYR A 442 -4.95 -12.72 -26.82
CA TYR A 442 -5.59 -11.95 -25.77
C TYR A 442 -7.11 -11.92 -25.90
N VAL A 443 -7.66 -11.99 -27.11
CA VAL A 443 -9.10 -12.14 -27.32
C VAL A 443 -9.58 -13.47 -26.72
N LEU A 444 -8.83 -14.54 -26.89
CA LEU A 444 -9.16 -15.86 -26.33
C LEU A 444 -9.08 -15.91 -24.81
N ASN A 445 -8.02 -15.33 -24.21
CA ASN A 445 -7.87 -15.30 -22.75
C ASN A 445 -7.08 -14.08 -22.25
N ASN A 446 -7.79 -13.01 -21.87
CA ASN A 446 -7.18 -11.83 -21.25
C ASN A 446 -7.15 -11.88 -19.70
N LYS A 447 -7.74 -12.92 -19.10
CA LYS A 447 -8.00 -12.95 -17.65
C LYS A 447 -6.71 -12.94 -16.84
N HIS A 448 -5.65 -13.60 -17.33
CA HIS A 448 -4.40 -13.78 -16.59
C HIS A 448 -3.31 -12.77 -16.95
N ARG A 449 -3.58 -11.83 -17.87
CA ARG A 449 -2.63 -10.79 -18.25
C ARG A 449 -2.32 -9.87 -17.06
N LEU A 450 -1.04 -9.63 -16.80
CA LEU A 450 -0.59 -8.61 -15.86
C LEU A 450 -0.90 -7.22 -16.43
N THR A 451 -1.59 -6.39 -15.64
CA THR A 451 -1.94 -5.01 -16.02
C THR A 451 -1.53 -4.06 -14.92
N GLN A 452 -1.36 -2.77 -15.27
CA GLN A 452 -1.06 -1.72 -14.30
C GLN A 452 -2.07 -1.72 -13.15
N LYS A 453 -3.36 -1.81 -13.46
CA LYS A 453 -4.43 -1.86 -12.45
C LYS A 453 -4.27 -3.02 -11.47
N LYS A 454 -3.94 -4.23 -11.96
CA LYS A 454 -3.69 -5.40 -11.10
C LYS A 454 -2.45 -5.19 -10.22
N ALA A 455 -1.38 -4.63 -10.79
CA ALA A 455 -0.16 -4.35 -10.05
C ALA A 455 -0.42 -3.31 -8.93
N ILE A 456 -1.03 -2.17 -9.25
CA ILE A 456 -1.35 -1.11 -8.30
C ILE A 456 -2.29 -1.60 -7.19
N SER A 457 -3.34 -2.34 -7.54
CA SER A 457 -4.29 -2.89 -6.56
C SER A 457 -3.65 -3.83 -5.53
N SER A 458 -2.48 -4.41 -5.85
CA SER A 458 -1.75 -5.28 -4.92
C SER A 458 -1.09 -4.50 -3.77
N PHE A 459 -0.80 -3.21 -3.97
CA PHE A 459 -0.21 -2.33 -2.95
C PHE A 459 -1.25 -1.68 -2.03
N ASP A 460 -2.47 -1.49 -2.54
CA ASP A 460 -3.59 -0.88 -1.81
C ASP A 460 -4.11 -1.73 -0.63
N LEU A 461 -3.68 -2.99 -0.52
CA LEU A 461 -4.17 -3.95 0.48
C LEU A 461 -3.55 -3.79 1.89
N LEU A 462 -2.59 -2.87 2.07
CA LEU A 462 -2.01 -2.57 3.37
C LEU A 462 -2.78 -1.46 4.09
N SER A 463 -3.97 -1.82 4.55
CA SER A 463 -4.81 -0.97 5.40
C SER A 463 -4.21 -0.90 6.80
N VAL A 464 -3.49 0.19 7.09
CA VAL A 464 -3.09 0.50 8.46
C VAL A 464 -4.27 1.09 9.23
N LYS A 465 -4.45 0.46 10.36
CA LYS A 465 -5.40 0.67 11.45
C LYS A 465 -4.97 1.96 12.24
N ILE A 466 -5.83 2.80 12.90
CA ILE A 466 -5.50 3.95 13.87
C ILE A 466 -5.87 3.75 15.41
N ILE A 467 -4.91 3.66 16.38
CA ILE A 467 -4.92 3.40 17.84
C ILE A 467 -4.53 4.73 18.37
#